data_AF-A0A9P7FRN7-F1
#
_entry.id   AF-A0A9P7FRN7-F1
#
_cell.length_a   1.000
_cell.length_b   1.000
_cell.length_c   1.000
_cell.angle_alpha   90.00
_cell.angle_beta   90.00
_cell.angle_gamma   90.00
#
_symmetry.space_group_name_H-M   'P 1'
#
loop_
_entity.id
_entity.type
_entity.pdbx_description
1 polymer ?
#
loop_
_entity_poly.entity_id
_entity_poly.type
_entity_poly.pdbx_seq_one_letter_code
_entity_poly.pdbx_strand_id
1 'polypeptide(L)'
;MPRVEISTTKVALPASHPLHSLPPSSAKVPWPTRKNAKDAERMAIDKQPSEVHGAISSTSRVNSHAAQSLTNATREPILHQDAEVEDKDAGKLRARIRLKESEETKMEPAGSQPAQADFDAFCISVQQKLLFLEDKLRQTEAQHGSMTKELDILRQAEARYGDTLQELDTVKEELRWERGQHKRTLRELGSIKDALRREEAEHERTRASLKERAAELHSANLFLNQGDLMSVADIITMVNALNAEILQGAAVLADSLDYGHRRATLTPEAIAETKAWVGEDLAQALLVHVDEFDPTVVQLALQVCLVHICKWIIETWTFTNDAAFEKIYQKIYRKGE
;
A
#
# COMPACT_ATOMS: atom_id res chain seq x y z
N MET A 1 83.22 15.71 11.55
CA MET A 1 82.35 15.29 10.44
C MET A 1 82.15 13.78 10.51
N PRO A 2 81.11 13.28 11.20
CA PRO A 2 80.66 11.90 11.03
C PRO A 2 79.51 11.82 10.02
N ARG A 3 79.57 10.79 9.18
CA ARG A 3 78.66 10.50 8.08
C ARG A 3 77.46 9.73 8.64
N VAL A 4 76.27 10.33 8.56
CA VAL A 4 75.01 9.68 8.98
C VAL A 4 74.46 8.93 7.77
N GLU A 5 74.44 7.60 7.87
CA GLU A 5 73.77 6.72 6.90
C GLU A 5 72.27 6.67 7.21
N ILE A 6 71.45 7.09 6.24
CA ILE A 6 70.00 7.07 6.35
C ILE A 6 69.51 5.73 5.78
N SER A 7 69.01 4.87 6.68
CA SER A 7 68.42 3.58 6.35
C SER A 7 67.02 3.80 5.77
N THR A 8 66.82 3.44 4.50
CA THR A 8 65.53 3.54 3.80
C THR A 8 64.68 2.31 4.09
N THR A 9 63.76 2.42 5.04
CA THR A 9 62.76 1.38 5.31
C THR A 9 61.62 1.50 4.28
N LYS A 10 61.51 0.49 3.42
CA LYS A 10 60.54 0.36 2.34
C LYS A 10 59.17 0.03 2.94
N VAL A 11 58.28 1.02 3.04
CA VAL A 11 56.88 0.84 3.47
C VAL A 11 56.10 0.20 2.32
N ALA A 12 55.56 -1.00 2.56
CA ALA A 12 54.71 -1.71 1.62
C ALA A 12 53.29 -1.11 1.64
N LEU A 13 52.80 -0.70 0.46
CA LEU A 13 51.42 -0.27 0.22
C LEU A 13 50.47 -1.48 0.30
N PRO A 14 49.32 -1.37 0.98
CA PRO A 14 48.31 -2.43 0.97
C PRO A 14 47.58 -2.49 -0.38
N ALA A 15 47.27 -3.73 -0.78
CA ALA A 15 46.65 -4.09 -2.04
C ALA A 15 45.26 -3.43 -2.22
N SER A 16 45.07 -2.83 -3.38
CA SER A 16 43.80 -2.35 -3.90
C SER A 16 42.80 -3.50 -4.08
N HIS A 17 41.68 -3.43 -3.35
CA HIS A 17 40.53 -4.31 -3.55
C HIS A 17 39.83 -4.02 -4.90
N PRO A 18 39.27 -5.05 -5.57
CA PRO A 18 38.63 -4.89 -6.86
C PRO A 18 37.26 -4.21 -6.74
N LEU A 19 37.05 -3.20 -7.58
CA LEU A 19 35.77 -2.55 -7.81
C LEU A 19 34.74 -3.57 -8.33
N HIS A 20 33.67 -3.76 -7.57
CA HIS A 20 32.46 -4.42 -8.05
C HIS A 20 31.85 -3.58 -9.18
N SER A 21 31.75 -4.20 -10.35
CA SER A 21 31.04 -3.70 -11.51
C SER A 21 29.54 -3.57 -11.22
N LEU A 22 29.03 -2.35 -11.33
CA LEU A 22 27.59 -2.08 -11.41
C LEU A 22 27.03 -2.57 -12.76
N PRO A 23 25.81 -3.14 -12.81
CA PRO A 23 25.18 -3.54 -14.06
C PRO A 23 24.76 -2.31 -14.90
N PRO A 24 24.74 -2.43 -16.23
CA PRO A 24 24.39 -1.33 -17.12
C PRO A 24 22.91 -0.95 -17.01
N SER A 25 22.67 0.29 -16.58
CA SER A 25 21.40 1.00 -16.70
C SER A 25 21.05 1.20 -18.17
N SER A 26 20.11 0.41 -18.69
CA SER A 26 19.46 0.68 -19.98
C SER A 26 18.05 0.09 -20.06
N ALA A 27 17.08 0.82 -19.53
CA ALA A 27 15.70 0.75 -20.00
C ALA A 27 15.12 2.17 -19.99
N LYS A 28 15.21 2.84 -21.15
CA LYS A 28 14.53 4.10 -21.42
C LYS A 28 13.02 3.85 -21.33
N VAL A 29 12.41 4.20 -20.20
CA VAL A 29 10.96 4.35 -20.10
C VAL A 29 10.60 5.67 -20.82
N PRO A 30 9.67 5.67 -21.80
CA PRO A 30 9.26 6.89 -22.47
C PRO A 30 8.47 7.76 -21.49
N TRP A 31 9.00 8.94 -21.19
CA TRP A 31 8.22 9.98 -20.51
C TRP A 31 7.07 10.42 -21.41
N PRO A 32 5.84 10.57 -20.88
CA PRO A 32 4.72 11.05 -21.67
C PRO A 32 4.99 12.48 -22.14
N THR A 33 4.89 12.68 -23.44
CA THR A 33 5.09 13.97 -24.09
C THR A 33 4.01 14.96 -23.65
N ARG A 34 4.44 16.20 -23.41
CA ARG A 34 3.72 17.37 -22.90
C ARG A 34 2.48 17.82 -23.72
N LYS A 35 2.02 17.03 -24.69
CA LYS A 35 0.88 17.35 -25.56
C LYS A 35 -0.49 16.91 -25.01
N ASN A 36 -0.55 16.06 -23.99
CA ASN A 36 -1.83 15.57 -23.44
C ASN A 36 -2.25 16.21 -22.09
N ALA A 37 -1.52 17.22 -21.61
CA ALA A 37 -1.87 17.90 -20.35
C ALA A 37 -3.02 18.93 -20.51
N LYS A 38 -3.34 19.36 -21.73
CA LYS A 38 -4.42 20.33 -21.99
C LYS A 38 -5.83 19.70 -22.09
N ASP A 39 -5.91 18.39 -22.28
CA ASP A 39 -7.20 17.69 -22.39
C ASP A 39 -7.69 17.14 -21.04
N ALA A 40 -6.79 16.98 -20.05
CA ALA A 40 -7.15 16.60 -18.68
C ALA A 40 -7.71 17.75 -17.85
N GLU A 41 -7.43 19.00 -18.22
CA GLU A 41 -7.87 20.21 -17.49
C GLU A 41 -9.28 20.69 -17.88
N ARG A 42 -9.87 20.14 -18.95
CA ARG A 42 -11.22 20.46 -19.43
C ARG A 42 -12.35 19.58 -18.88
N MET A 43 -12.05 18.59 -18.04
CA MET A 43 -13.06 17.71 -17.41
C MET A 43 -13.32 17.97 -15.92
N ALA A 44 -12.69 18.98 -15.32
CA ALA A 44 -12.77 19.24 -13.87
C ALA A 44 -13.57 20.50 -13.49
N ILE A 45 -14.44 21.01 -14.36
CA ILE A 45 -15.33 22.14 -14.08
C ILE A 45 -16.78 21.73 -14.36
N ASP A 46 -17.37 20.96 -13.44
CA ASP A 46 -18.76 21.13 -13.01
C ASP A 46 -19.06 20.16 -11.86
N LYS A 47 -19.09 20.69 -10.63
CA LYS A 47 -20.12 20.43 -9.61
C LYS A 47 -19.71 21.02 -8.28
N GLN A 48 -20.33 22.15 -7.99
CA GLN A 48 -20.40 22.75 -6.66
C GLN A 48 -21.16 21.84 -5.66
N PRO A 49 -20.94 22.06 -4.35
CA PRO A 49 -21.51 21.26 -3.28
C PRO A 49 -22.89 21.79 -2.88
N SER A 50 -23.89 20.93 -2.81
CA SER A 50 -25.14 21.22 -2.10
C SER A 50 -25.05 20.62 -0.69
N GLU A 51 -24.88 21.49 0.29
CA GLU A 51 -25.24 21.26 1.68
C GLU A 51 -26.70 20.81 1.76
N VAL A 52 -26.96 19.67 2.40
CA VAL A 52 -28.25 19.40 3.02
C VAL A 52 -27.99 18.74 4.37
N HIS A 53 -28.22 19.53 5.41
CA HIS A 53 -28.47 19.07 6.78
C HIS A 53 -29.59 18.02 6.79
N GLY A 54 -29.40 16.93 7.54
CA GLY A 54 -30.47 15.97 7.77
C GLY A 54 -30.05 14.86 8.71
N ALA A 55 -30.04 15.16 10.00
CA ALA A 55 -29.93 14.20 11.07
C ALA A 55 -30.99 13.09 10.94
N ILE A 56 -30.57 11.82 10.91
CA ILE A 56 -31.41 10.71 11.36
C ILE A 56 -30.56 9.74 12.17
N SER A 57 -30.77 9.85 13.48
CA SER A 57 -30.62 8.86 14.54
C SER A 57 -30.60 7.40 14.11
N SER A 58 -29.68 6.66 14.74
CA SER A 58 -30.03 5.57 15.66
C SER A 58 -31.37 4.87 15.40
N THR A 59 -31.34 3.68 14.79
CA THR A 59 -32.09 2.47 15.19
C THR A 59 -32.04 1.45 14.06
N SER A 60 -31.47 0.27 14.30
CA SER A 60 -32.01 -1.02 13.80
C SER A 60 -30.99 -2.12 14.09
N ARG A 61 -30.92 -2.48 15.38
CA ARG A 61 -30.41 -3.76 15.85
C ARG A 61 -31.65 -4.65 16.02
N VAL A 62 -32.14 -5.28 14.95
CA VAL A 62 -33.22 -6.28 15.05
C VAL A 62 -33.02 -7.38 14.00
N ASN A 63 -32.90 -8.61 14.51
CA ASN A 63 -33.22 -9.91 13.91
C ASN A 63 -32.52 -10.37 12.63
N SER A 64 -31.48 -11.18 12.82
CA SER A 64 -31.07 -12.25 11.88
C SER A 64 -31.32 -13.65 12.47
N HIS A 65 -32.42 -13.83 13.20
CA HIS A 65 -32.97 -15.12 13.61
C HIS A 65 -34.40 -15.25 13.08
N ALA A 66 -34.55 -15.44 11.76
CA ALA A 66 -35.80 -15.84 11.13
C ALA A 66 -35.54 -16.29 9.68
N ALA A 67 -34.80 -17.39 9.50
CA ALA A 67 -34.72 -18.09 8.21
C ALA A 67 -34.62 -19.62 8.41
N GLN A 68 -35.30 -20.11 9.45
CA GLN A 68 -35.56 -21.53 9.70
C GLN A 68 -37.05 -21.67 10.03
N SER A 69 -37.88 -21.77 8.99
CA SER A 69 -39.26 -22.31 8.99
C SER A 69 -39.93 -21.87 7.70
N LEU A 70 -40.66 -22.79 7.06
CA LEU A 70 -41.33 -22.67 5.75
C LEU A 70 -40.35 -22.94 4.60
N THR A 71 -40.16 -24.18 4.15
CA THR A 71 -41.17 -24.93 3.38
C THR A 71 -41.08 -26.44 3.63
N ASN A 72 -41.71 -26.93 4.69
CA ASN A 72 -42.21 -28.31 4.76
C ASN A 72 -43.73 -28.22 4.65
N ALA A 73 -44.23 -27.98 3.43
CA ALA A 73 -45.63 -28.14 3.10
C ALA A 73 -45.79 -29.48 2.38
N THR A 74 -46.05 -30.51 3.18
CA THR A 74 -47.10 -31.49 2.95
C THR A 74 -47.28 -31.94 1.51
N ARG A 75 -46.44 -32.88 1.07
CA ARG A 75 -46.76 -33.78 -0.04
C ARG A 75 -47.53 -34.95 0.56
N GLU A 76 -48.85 -34.81 0.68
CA GLU A 76 -49.73 -35.93 0.98
C GLU A 76 -49.65 -36.96 -0.16
N PRO A 77 -49.53 -38.26 0.13
CA PRO A 77 -49.77 -39.29 -0.86
C PRO A 77 -51.29 -39.45 -1.01
N ILE A 78 -51.86 -38.90 -2.08
CA ILE A 78 -53.19 -39.30 -2.54
C ILE A 78 -53.04 -40.71 -3.13
N LEU A 79 -53.11 -41.71 -2.27
CA LEU A 79 -53.38 -43.10 -2.57
C LEU A 79 -54.79 -43.40 -2.05
N HIS A 80 -55.80 -42.87 -2.74
CA HIS A 80 -57.17 -43.39 -2.72
C HIS A 80 -57.24 -44.46 -3.82
N GLN A 81 -57.47 -45.72 -3.46
CA GLN A 81 -58.79 -46.35 -3.35
C GLN A 81 -59.56 -46.45 -4.68
N ASP A 82 -58.97 -47.09 -5.70
CA ASP A 82 -59.69 -47.45 -6.94
C ASP A 82 -59.55 -48.94 -7.32
N ALA A 83 -59.39 -49.84 -6.36
CA ALA A 83 -59.26 -51.28 -6.61
C ALA A 83 -60.39 -52.16 -6.05
N GLU A 84 -61.41 -51.60 -5.38
CA GLU A 84 -62.46 -52.41 -4.71
C GLU A 84 -63.88 -52.28 -5.31
N VAL A 85 -64.08 -51.53 -6.40
CA VAL A 85 -65.43 -51.33 -6.97
C VAL A 85 -65.79 -52.33 -8.08
N GLU A 86 -64.82 -53.00 -8.73
CA GLU A 86 -65.13 -53.90 -9.86
C GLU A 86 -65.64 -55.31 -9.47
N ASP A 87 -65.50 -55.76 -8.23
CA ASP A 87 -65.86 -57.15 -7.86
C ASP A 87 -67.35 -57.33 -7.44
N LYS A 88 -68.02 -56.24 -7.02
CA LYS A 88 -69.42 -56.32 -6.56
C LYS A 88 -70.44 -56.41 -7.71
N ASP A 89 -70.15 -55.82 -8.86
CA ASP A 89 -71.05 -55.87 -10.02
C ASP A 89 -70.84 -57.13 -10.89
N ALA A 90 -69.62 -57.67 -10.92
CA ALA A 90 -69.34 -58.96 -11.56
C ALA A 90 -70.04 -60.13 -10.85
N GLY A 91 -70.14 -60.10 -9.52
CA GLY A 91 -70.89 -61.09 -8.73
C GLY A 91 -72.41 -61.04 -8.97
N LYS A 92 -72.98 -59.85 -9.13
CA LYS A 92 -74.42 -59.64 -9.37
C LYS A 92 -74.87 -60.10 -10.75
N LEU A 93 -74.01 -59.95 -11.77
CA LEU A 93 -74.29 -60.41 -13.13
C LEU A 93 -74.20 -61.94 -13.24
N ARG A 94 -73.23 -62.58 -12.58
CA ARG A 94 -73.10 -64.05 -12.54
C ARG A 94 -74.26 -64.73 -11.82
N ALA A 95 -74.83 -64.09 -10.79
CA ALA A 95 -76.02 -64.60 -10.08
C ALA A 95 -77.31 -64.55 -10.94
N ARG A 96 -77.45 -63.53 -11.80
CA ARG A 96 -78.59 -63.41 -12.72
C ARG A 96 -78.58 -64.41 -13.87
N ILE A 97 -77.40 -64.80 -14.35
CA ILE A 97 -77.26 -65.80 -15.43
C ILE A 97 -77.67 -67.20 -14.91
N ARG A 98 -77.26 -67.58 -13.69
CA ARG A 98 -77.66 -68.86 -13.09
C ARG A 98 -79.16 -68.99 -12.79
N LEU A 99 -79.84 -67.87 -12.52
CA LEU A 99 -81.29 -67.88 -12.27
C LEU A 99 -82.09 -68.10 -13.56
N LYS A 100 -81.62 -67.54 -14.70
CA LYS A 100 -82.24 -67.77 -16.02
C LYS A 100 -82.01 -69.18 -16.55
N GLU A 101 -80.84 -69.77 -16.31
CA GLU A 101 -80.57 -71.17 -16.69
C GLU A 101 -81.42 -72.19 -15.91
N SER A 102 -81.91 -71.83 -14.70
CA SER A 102 -82.82 -72.68 -13.92
C SER A 102 -84.31 -72.58 -14.31
N GLU A 103 -84.70 -71.62 -15.14
CA GLU A 103 -86.09 -71.46 -15.60
C GLU A 103 -86.35 -72.12 -16.98
N GLU A 104 -85.32 -72.51 -17.73
CA GLU A 104 -85.45 -73.11 -19.08
C GLU A 104 -85.63 -74.64 -19.10
N THR A 105 -85.68 -75.33 -17.95
CA THR A 105 -85.79 -76.80 -17.90
C THR A 105 -87.20 -77.34 -17.57
N LYS A 106 -88.26 -76.64 -17.98
CA LYS A 106 -89.64 -77.13 -17.84
C LYS A 106 -90.61 -76.55 -18.88
N MET A 107 -90.49 -76.94 -20.14
CA MET A 107 -91.63 -76.86 -21.07
C MET A 107 -91.64 -78.05 -22.03
N GLU A 108 -92.72 -78.85 -21.93
CA GLU A 108 -93.14 -79.87 -22.90
C GLU A 108 -93.64 -79.24 -24.21
N PRO A 109 -93.55 -79.95 -25.35
CA PRO A 109 -94.01 -79.44 -26.64
C PRO A 109 -95.46 -79.86 -26.89
N ALA A 110 -96.41 -78.92 -26.75
CA ALA A 110 -97.76 -79.06 -27.27
C ALA A 110 -97.89 -78.24 -28.56
N GLY A 111 -98.14 -78.94 -29.68
CA GLY A 111 -98.23 -78.34 -31.00
C GLY A 111 -99.45 -77.43 -31.18
N SER A 112 -99.25 -76.35 -31.94
CA SER A 112 -100.24 -75.65 -32.78
C SER A 112 -99.53 -74.51 -33.51
N GLN A 113 -99.50 -74.53 -34.86
CA GLN A 113 -99.06 -73.41 -35.69
C GLN A 113 -100.02 -72.23 -35.49
N PRO A 114 -99.51 -71.08 -35.02
CA PRO A 114 -98.99 -70.06 -35.93
C PRO A 114 -97.69 -69.39 -35.40
N ALA A 115 -96.61 -70.15 -35.23
CA ALA A 115 -95.41 -69.71 -34.48
C ALA A 115 -94.28 -69.07 -35.31
N GLN A 116 -94.41 -68.93 -36.63
CA GLN A 116 -93.33 -68.40 -37.49
C GLN A 116 -93.22 -66.86 -37.38
N ALA A 117 -94.35 -66.15 -37.36
CA ALA A 117 -94.37 -64.69 -37.36
C ALA A 117 -93.88 -64.05 -36.05
N ASP A 118 -94.20 -64.67 -34.90
CA ASP A 118 -93.71 -64.22 -33.59
C ASP A 118 -92.20 -64.47 -33.42
N PHE A 119 -91.70 -65.57 -34.00
CA PHE A 119 -90.27 -65.87 -34.05
C PHE A 119 -89.52 -64.88 -34.95
N ASP A 120 -90.05 -64.55 -36.14
CA ASP A 120 -89.46 -63.56 -37.04
C ASP A 120 -89.43 -62.16 -36.40
N ALA A 121 -90.49 -61.75 -35.70
CA ALA A 121 -90.52 -60.48 -34.96
C ALA A 121 -89.49 -60.46 -33.81
N PHE A 122 -89.32 -61.59 -33.11
CA PHE A 122 -88.27 -61.75 -32.10
C PHE A 122 -86.87 -61.66 -32.72
N CYS A 123 -86.60 -62.35 -33.83
CA CYS A 123 -85.34 -62.28 -34.56
C CYS A 123 -85.02 -60.84 -35.01
N ILE A 124 -86.00 -60.11 -35.54
CA ILE A 124 -85.85 -58.70 -35.90
C ILE A 124 -85.52 -57.85 -34.66
N SER A 125 -86.22 -58.06 -33.53
CA SER A 125 -85.92 -57.33 -32.28
C SER A 125 -84.51 -57.63 -31.75
N VAL A 126 -84.06 -58.88 -31.83
CA VAL A 126 -82.71 -59.27 -31.40
C VAL A 126 -81.67 -58.64 -32.33
N GLN A 127 -81.92 -58.65 -33.64
CA GLN A 127 -81.04 -58.03 -34.62
C GLN A 127 -80.95 -56.51 -34.44
N GLN A 128 -82.07 -55.83 -34.16
CA GLN A 128 -82.08 -54.40 -33.82
C GLN A 128 -81.31 -54.10 -32.53
N LYS A 129 -81.43 -54.96 -31.51
CA LYS A 129 -80.65 -54.83 -30.27
C LYS A 129 -79.16 -55.07 -30.50
N LEU A 130 -78.79 -56.02 -31.34
CA LEU A 130 -77.39 -56.28 -31.70
C LEU A 130 -76.78 -55.06 -32.39
N LEU A 131 -77.44 -54.50 -33.42
CA LEU A 131 -76.99 -53.28 -34.09
C LEU A 131 -76.86 -52.10 -33.12
N PHE A 132 -77.84 -51.91 -32.23
CA PHE A 132 -77.77 -50.86 -31.21
C PHE A 132 -76.59 -51.04 -30.24
N LEU A 133 -76.31 -52.29 -29.84
CA LEU A 133 -75.18 -52.60 -28.96
C LEU A 133 -73.85 -52.44 -29.68
N GLU A 134 -73.75 -52.80 -30.96
CA GLU A 134 -72.57 -52.61 -31.80
C GLU A 134 -72.26 -51.11 -31.97
N ASP A 135 -73.27 -50.28 -32.27
CA ASP A 135 -73.09 -48.83 -32.36
C ASP A 135 -72.67 -48.23 -31.02
N LYS A 136 -73.27 -48.70 -29.91
CA LYS A 136 -72.89 -48.26 -28.57
C LYS A 136 -71.46 -48.68 -28.21
N LEU A 137 -71.05 -49.91 -28.55
CA LEU A 137 -69.68 -50.38 -28.36
C LEU A 137 -68.71 -49.50 -29.14
N ARG A 138 -68.99 -49.26 -30.42
CA ARG A 138 -68.19 -48.38 -31.28
C ARG A 138 -68.11 -46.95 -30.74
N GLN A 139 -69.20 -46.42 -30.18
CA GLN A 139 -69.21 -45.11 -29.53
C GLN A 139 -68.32 -45.10 -28.28
N THR A 140 -68.41 -46.13 -27.42
CA THR A 140 -67.57 -46.23 -26.23
C THR A 140 -66.09 -46.42 -26.58
N GLU A 141 -65.77 -47.17 -27.63
CA GLU A 141 -64.41 -47.32 -28.14
C GLU A 141 -63.87 -46.01 -28.69
N ALA A 142 -64.69 -45.24 -29.41
CA ALA A 142 -64.32 -43.91 -29.89
C ALA A 142 -64.08 -42.93 -28.72
N GLN A 143 -64.94 -42.97 -27.69
CA GLN A 143 -64.77 -42.19 -26.47
C GLN A 143 -63.50 -42.60 -25.72
N HIS A 144 -63.25 -43.90 -25.57
CA HIS A 144 -62.04 -44.43 -24.95
C HIS A 144 -60.78 -44.01 -25.73
N GLY A 145 -60.83 -44.09 -27.07
CA GLY A 145 -59.76 -43.61 -27.93
C GLY A 145 -59.50 -42.11 -27.80
N SER A 146 -60.55 -41.29 -27.61
CA SER A 146 -60.41 -39.86 -27.32
C SER A 146 -59.77 -39.60 -25.97
N MET A 147 -60.26 -40.24 -24.90
CA MET A 147 -59.70 -40.11 -23.55
C MET A 147 -58.25 -40.59 -23.48
N THR A 148 -57.90 -41.66 -24.21
CA THR A 148 -56.51 -42.14 -24.29
C THR A 148 -55.60 -41.07 -24.89
N LYS A 149 -56.03 -40.40 -25.97
CA LYS A 149 -55.26 -39.29 -26.57
C LYS A 149 -55.12 -38.09 -25.62
N GLU A 150 -56.19 -37.75 -24.90
CA GLU A 150 -56.14 -36.69 -23.89
C GLU A 150 -55.16 -37.02 -22.76
N LEU A 151 -55.15 -38.26 -22.26
CA LEU A 151 -54.18 -38.72 -21.27
C LEU A 151 -52.75 -38.65 -21.77
N ASP A 152 -52.49 -39.00 -23.04
CA ASP A 152 -51.14 -38.89 -23.62
C ASP A 152 -50.69 -37.43 -23.76
N ILE A 153 -51.59 -36.51 -24.12
CA ILE A 153 -51.30 -35.07 -24.15
C ILE A 153 -50.99 -34.56 -22.73
N LEU A 154 -51.77 -34.95 -21.73
CA LEU A 154 -51.55 -34.56 -20.34
C LEU A 154 -50.22 -35.09 -19.80
N ARG A 155 -49.88 -36.35 -20.10
CA ARG A 155 -48.57 -36.94 -19.74
C ARG A 155 -47.40 -36.19 -20.39
N GLN A 156 -47.54 -35.79 -21.65
CA GLN A 156 -46.53 -34.98 -22.33
C GLN A 156 -46.40 -33.58 -21.70
N ALA A 157 -47.51 -32.96 -21.31
CA ALA A 157 -47.50 -31.67 -20.62
C ALA A 157 -46.84 -31.78 -19.24
N GLU A 158 -47.13 -32.83 -18.48
CA GLU A 158 -46.51 -33.11 -17.19
C GLU A 158 -44.99 -33.34 -17.32
N ALA A 159 -44.56 -34.11 -18.32
CA ALA A 159 -43.14 -34.31 -18.61
C ALA A 159 -42.43 -32.97 -18.91
N ARG A 160 -43.01 -32.14 -19.79
CA ARG A 160 -42.48 -30.80 -20.09
C ARG A 160 -42.43 -29.90 -18.86
N TYR A 161 -43.44 -29.95 -18.00
CA TYR A 161 -43.44 -29.19 -16.76
C TYR A 161 -42.31 -29.66 -15.83
N GLY A 162 -42.08 -30.98 -15.73
CA GLY A 162 -40.95 -31.56 -15.03
C GLY A 162 -39.60 -31.05 -15.55
N ASP A 163 -39.40 -31.06 -16.87
CA ASP A 163 -38.17 -30.56 -17.49
C ASP A 163 -37.95 -29.07 -17.18
N THR A 164 -39.00 -28.24 -17.31
CA THR A 164 -38.88 -26.80 -17.00
C THR A 164 -38.60 -26.52 -15.52
N LEU A 165 -39.11 -27.36 -14.61
CA LEU A 165 -38.79 -27.24 -13.18
C LEU A 165 -37.32 -27.59 -12.92
N GLN A 166 -36.80 -28.62 -13.59
CA GLN A 166 -35.38 -28.98 -13.48
C GLN A 166 -34.48 -27.86 -14.02
N GLU A 167 -34.81 -27.28 -15.17
CA GLU A 167 -34.09 -26.12 -15.73
C GLU A 167 -34.14 -24.89 -14.81
N LEU A 168 -35.29 -24.63 -14.17
CA LEU A 168 -35.41 -23.54 -13.22
C LEU A 168 -34.49 -23.74 -12.00
N ASP A 169 -34.36 -24.98 -11.52
CA ASP A 169 -33.52 -25.29 -10.37
C ASP A 169 -32.03 -25.23 -10.72
N THR A 170 -31.61 -25.66 -11.92
CA THR A 170 -30.21 -25.47 -12.38
C THR A 170 -29.85 -23.99 -12.48
N VAL A 171 -30.71 -23.17 -13.10
CA VAL A 171 -30.48 -21.72 -13.21
C VAL A 171 -30.44 -21.04 -11.84
N LYS A 172 -31.28 -21.46 -10.88
CA LYS A 172 -31.22 -20.96 -9.49
C LYS A 172 -29.90 -21.30 -8.82
N GLU A 173 -29.36 -22.50 -9.03
CA GLU A 173 -28.06 -22.91 -8.50
C GLU A 173 -26.92 -22.09 -9.09
N GLU A 174 -26.92 -21.90 -10.40
CA GLU A 174 -25.96 -21.04 -11.10
C GLU A 174 -26.00 -19.60 -10.58
N LEU A 175 -27.20 -19.02 -10.44
CA LEU A 175 -27.37 -17.67 -9.92
C LEU A 175 -26.88 -17.56 -8.46
N ARG A 176 -27.10 -18.58 -7.63
CA ARG A 176 -26.56 -18.63 -6.26
C ARG A 176 -25.04 -18.68 -6.28
N TRP A 177 -24.46 -19.49 -7.17
CA TRP A 177 -23.02 -19.61 -7.35
C TRP A 177 -22.38 -18.29 -7.77
N GLU A 178 -22.91 -17.64 -8.82
CA GLU A 178 -22.43 -16.36 -9.33
C GLU A 178 -22.52 -15.25 -8.29
N ARG A 179 -23.62 -15.17 -7.54
CA ARG A 179 -23.74 -14.23 -6.40
C ARG A 179 -22.69 -14.50 -5.33
N GLY A 180 -22.39 -15.77 -5.07
CA GLY A 180 -21.33 -16.18 -4.15
C GLY A 180 -19.93 -15.74 -4.63
N GLN A 181 -19.64 -15.89 -5.92
CA GLN A 181 -18.41 -15.40 -6.54
C GLN A 181 -18.30 -13.88 -6.48
N HIS A 182 -19.35 -13.17 -6.90
CA HIS A 182 -19.38 -11.70 -6.85
C HIS A 182 -19.13 -11.17 -5.42
N LYS A 183 -19.73 -11.79 -4.40
CA LYS A 183 -19.50 -11.45 -3.00
C LYS A 183 -18.07 -11.75 -2.52
N ARG A 184 -17.39 -12.76 -3.09
CA ARG A 184 -15.96 -13.01 -2.82
C ARG A 184 -15.10 -11.91 -3.43
N THR A 185 -15.30 -11.61 -4.72
CA THR A 185 -14.55 -10.56 -5.42
C THR A 185 -14.73 -9.18 -4.77
N LEU A 186 -15.94 -8.83 -4.32
CA LEU A 186 -16.17 -7.57 -3.60
C LEU A 186 -15.39 -7.49 -2.27
N ARG A 187 -15.28 -8.62 -1.54
CA ARG A 187 -14.48 -8.67 -0.30
C ARG A 187 -12.99 -8.54 -0.58
N GLU A 188 -12.50 -9.22 -1.62
CA GLU A 188 -11.10 -9.12 -2.05
C GLU A 188 -10.76 -7.68 -2.49
N LEU A 189 -11.63 -7.06 -3.28
CA LEU A 189 -11.47 -5.67 -3.72
C LEU A 189 -11.49 -4.71 -2.52
N GLY A 190 -12.34 -4.95 -1.52
CA GLY A 190 -12.31 -4.21 -0.25
C GLY A 190 -10.97 -4.37 0.48
N SER A 191 -10.50 -5.60 0.64
CA SER A 191 -9.22 -5.90 1.31
C SER A 191 -8.02 -5.24 0.60
N ILE A 192 -7.98 -5.30 -0.73
CA ILE A 192 -6.92 -4.67 -1.55
C ILE A 192 -6.96 -3.14 -1.39
N LYS A 193 -8.14 -2.52 -1.41
CA LYS A 193 -8.27 -1.07 -1.19
C LYS A 193 -7.78 -0.66 0.20
N ASP A 194 -8.09 -1.44 1.24
CA ASP A 194 -7.62 -1.15 2.60
C ASP A 194 -6.11 -1.41 2.77
N ALA A 195 -5.54 -2.36 2.03
CA ALA A 195 -4.09 -2.54 1.97
C ALA A 195 -3.40 -1.37 1.27
N LEU A 196 -3.94 -0.92 0.13
CA LEU A 196 -3.42 0.23 -0.62
C LEU A 196 -3.40 1.51 0.23
N ARG A 197 -4.51 1.80 0.93
CA ARG A 197 -4.58 2.98 1.83
C ARG A 197 -3.55 2.94 2.95
N ARG A 198 -3.26 1.74 3.49
CA ARG A 198 -2.24 1.57 4.53
C ARG A 198 -0.86 1.85 3.97
N GLU A 199 -0.55 1.31 2.79
CA GLU A 199 0.74 1.53 2.15
C GLU A 199 0.95 2.99 1.76
N GLU A 200 -0.07 3.67 1.24
CA GLU A 200 -0.03 5.11 0.94
C GLU A 200 0.24 5.94 2.21
N ALA A 201 -0.40 5.59 3.34
CA ALA A 201 -0.16 6.27 4.61
C ALA A 201 1.26 6.05 5.14
N GLU A 202 1.81 4.83 5.03
CA GLU A 202 3.20 4.53 5.40
C GLU A 202 4.21 5.23 4.49
N HIS A 203 3.94 5.29 3.18
CA HIS A 203 4.77 6.00 2.23
C HIS A 203 4.83 7.50 2.53
N GLU A 204 3.69 8.14 2.82
CA GLU A 204 3.67 9.55 3.21
C GLU A 204 4.40 9.82 4.53
N ARG A 205 4.28 8.92 5.54
CA ARG A 205 5.05 9.02 6.79
C ARG A 205 6.55 8.96 6.53
N THR A 206 6.99 8.01 5.70
CA THR A 206 8.40 7.85 5.36
C THR A 206 8.92 9.05 4.57
N ARG A 207 8.13 9.55 3.61
CA ARG A 207 8.45 10.76 2.84
C ARG A 207 8.59 11.98 3.74
N ALA A 208 7.72 12.15 4.74
CA ALA A 208 7.81 13.22 5.71
C ALA A 208 9.08 13.13 6.57
N SER A 209 9.41 11.94 7.08
CA SER A 209 10.62 11.71 7.88
C SER A 209 11.91 11.94 7.06
N LEU A 210 11.93 11.53 5.79
CA LEU A 210 13.07 11.81 4.91
C LEU A 210 13.25 13.31 4.64
N LYS A 211 12.15 14.05 4.50
CA LYS A 211 12.18 15.51 4.32
C LYS A 211 12.73 16.22 5.56
N GLU A 212 12.34 15.78 6.75
CA GLU A 212 12.86 16.30 8.02
C GLU A 212 14.37 16.07 8.14
N ARG A 213 14.82 14.82 7.96
CA ARG A 213 16.26 14.49 7.98
C ARG A 213 17.08 15.23 6.92
N ALA A 214 16.51 15.44 5.74
CA ALA A 214 17.17 16.22 4.69
C ALA A 214 17.34 17.69 5.11
N ALA A 215 16.35 18.26 5.80
CA ALA A 215 16.43 19.63 6.33
C ALA A 215 17.46 19.73 7.48
N GLU A 216 17.50 18.74 8.37
CA GLU A 216 18.51 18.64 9.44
C GLU A 216 19.93 18.53 8.86
N LEU A 217 20.14 17.61 7.90
CA LEU A 217 21.43 17.42 7.25
C LEU A 217 21.88 18.66 6.49
N HIS A 218 20.96 19.35 5.82
CA HIS A 218 21.25 20.62 5.17
C HIS A 218 21.68 21.69 6.19
N SER A 219 20.98 21.79 7.32
CA SER A 219 21.30 22.73 8.39
C SER A 219 22.66 22.43 9.04
N ALA A 220 22.96 21.15 9.30
CA ALA A 220 24.25 20.71 9.80
C ALA A 220 25.39 21.01 8.82
N ASN A 221 25.17 20.81 7.52
CA ASN A 221 26.14 21.14 6.47
C ASN A 221 26.40 22.65 6.40
N LEU A 222 25.37 23.48 6.53
CA LEU A 222 25.54 24.94 6.61
C LEU A 222 26.34 25.35 7.86
N PHE A 223 26.05 24.74 9.02
CA PHE A 223 26.77 25.03 10.26
C PHE A 223 28.23 24.61 10.20
N LEU A 224 28.54 23.42 9.68
CA LEU A 224 29.91 22.94 9.53
C LEU A 224 30.69 23.80 8.53
N ASN A 225 30.10 24.14 7.38
CA ASN A 225 30.77 24.98 6.39
C ASN A 225 30.99 26.41 6.88
N GLN A 226 30.17 26.96 7.79
CA GLN A 226 30.42 28.29 8.35
C GLN A 226 31.68 28.38 9.22
N GLY A 227 32.11 27.26 9.82
CA GLY A 227 33.32 27.22 10.65
C GLY A 227 34.63 27.29 9.86
N ASP A 228 34.65 26.78 8.63
CA ASP A 228 35.87 26.66 7.80
C ASP A 228 36.06 27.81 6.79
N LEU A 229 35.22 28.85 6.86
CA LEU A 229 35.20 29.95 5.88
C LEU A 229 36.02 31.18 6.30
N MET A 230 37.11 31.02 7.06
CA MET A 230 38.12 32.08 7.03
C MET A 230 38.88 31.96 5.72
N SER A 231 38.51 32.78 4.73
CA SER A 231 39.22 32.79 3.46
C SER A 231 40.66 33.25 3.68
N VAL A 232 41.58 32.86 2.78
CA VAL A 232 42.97 33.35 2.82
C VAL A 232 43.00 34.89 2.79
N ALA A 233 42.03 35.54 2.12
CA ALA A 233 41.89 36.98 2.10
C ALA A 233 41.54 37.57 3.47
N ASP A 234 40.70 36.90 4.25
CA ASP A 234 40.36 37.32 5.62
C ASP A 234 41.57 37.20 6.54
N ILE A 235 42.35 36.12 6.42
CA ILE A 235 43.60 35.93 7.16
C ILE A 235 44.58 37.07 6.85
N ILE A 236 44.80 37.38 5.57
CA ILE A 236 45.67 38.48 5.16
C ILE A 236 45.18 39.82 5.74
N THR A 237 43.87 40.05 5.71
CA THR A 237 43.26 41.29 6.23
C THR A 237 43.48 41.43 7.73
N MET A 238 43.28 40.36 8.50
CA MET A 238 43.55 40.37 9.95
C MET A 238 45.02 40.59 10.28
N VAL A 239 45.94 39.97 9.54
CA VAL A 239 47.39 40.16 9.74
C VAL A 239 47.79 41.60 9.43
N ASN A 240 47.26 42.19 8.37
CA ASN A 240 47.51 43.60 8.04
C ASN A 240 46.95 44.54 9.10
N ALA A 241 45.75 44.26 9.63
CA ALA A 241 45.17 45.03 10.72
C ALA A 241 46.04 44.95 11.98
N LEU A 242 46.50 43.75 12.36
CA LEU A 242 47.40 43.56 13.49
C LEU A 242 48.71 44.35 13.32
N ASN A 243 49.32 44.32 12.13
CA ASN A 243 50.54 45.08 11.84
C ASN A 243 50.31 46.60 11.98
N ALA A 244 49.16 47.10 11.53
CA ALA A 244 48.80 48.51 11.68
C ALA A 244 48.64 48.91 13.16
N GLU A 245 47.98 48.06 13.96
CA GLU A 245 47.81 48.28 15.41
C GLU A 245 49.16 48.25 16.14
N ILE A 246 50.08 47.35 15.78
CA ILE A 246 51.44 47.31 16.34
C ILE A 246 52.20 48.60 16.02
N LEU A 247 52.15 49.04 14.76
CA LEU A 247 52.80 50.28 14.29
C LEU A 247 52.28 51.50 15.06
N GLN A 248 50.95 51.61 15.20
CA GLN A 248 50.30 52.71 15.91
C GLN A 248 50.56 52.64 17.42
N GLY A 249 50.42 51.47 18.03
CA GLY A 249 50.68 51.27 19.46
C GLY A 249 52.12 51.62 19.83
N ALA A 250 53.09 51.22 19.02
CA ALA A 250 54.49 51.59 19.22
C ALA A 250 54.74 53.10 19.11
N ALA A 251 54.06 53.79 18.17
CA ALA A 251 54.15 55.24 18.03
C ALA A 251 53.64 55.95 19.29
N VAL A 252 52.45 55.56 19.75
CA VAL A 252 51.82 56.11 20.96
C VAL A 252 52.69 55.88 22.20
N LEU A 253 53.27 54.67 22.33
CA LEU A 253 54.16 54.36 23.43
C LEU A 253 55.45 55.19 23.36
N ALA A 254 56.07 55.33 22.19
CA ALA A 254 57.25 56.17 22.01
C ALA A 254 56.95 57.62 22.41
N ASP A 255 55.87 58.21 21.89
CA ASP A 255 55.46 59.60 22.19
C ASP A 255 55.17 59.83 23.69
N SER A 256 54.80 58.78 24.43
CA SER A 256 54.52 58.86 25.87
C SER A 256 55.75 58.83 26.77
N LEU A 257 56.93 58.49 26.22
CA LEU A 257 58.17 58.38 26.99
C LEU A 257 58.82 59.77 27.17
N ASP A 258 59.09 60.14 28.41
CA ASP A 258 59.85 61.35 28.73
C ASP A 258 61.35 61.11 28.53
N TYR A 259 61.87 61.60 27.40
CA TYR A 259 63.28 61.51 27.04
C TYR A 259 64.18 62.49 27.80
N GLY A 260 63.62 63.46 28.53
CA GLY A 260 64.37 64.61 29.05
C GLY A 260 65.13 64.40 30.35
N HIS A 261 64.85 63.35 31.14
CA HIS A 261 65.20 63.36 32.57
C HIS A 261 65.81 62.09 33.18
N ARG A 262 66.22 61.08 32.40
CA ARG A 262 66.78 59.83 32.99
C ARG A 262 68.15 59.46 32.45
N ARG A 263 69.20 60.02 33.06
CA ARG A 263 70.53 59.36 33.09
C ARG A 263 70.48 58.17 34.06
N ALA A 264 69.73 57.14 33.71
CA ALA A 264 69.87 55.86 34.38
C ALA A 264 71.23 55.27 33.97
N THR A 265 72.03 54.82 34.94
CA THR A 265 73.23 54.04 34.65
C THR A 265 72.80 52.73 33.98
N LEU A 266 73.01 52.63 32.67
CA LEU A 266 72.76 51.42 31.90
C LEU A 266 73.71 50.32 32.41
N THR A 267 73.14 49.25 32.95
CA THR A 267 73.91 48.07 33.33
C THR A 267 74.26 47.27 32.07
N PRO A 268 75.40 46.57 32.04
CA PRO A 268 75.76 45.70 30.91
C PRO A 268 74.72 44.60 30.67
N GLU A 269 74.01 44.18 31.72
CA GLU A 269 72.91 43.21 31.66
C GLU A 269 71.70 43.76 30.89
N ALA A 270 71.27 45.00 31.17
CA ALA A 270 70.17 45.62 30.43
C ALA A 270 70.50 45.82 28.94
N ILE A 271 71.76 46.10 28.61
CA ILE A 271 72.23 46.19 27.23
C ILE A 271 72.16 44.82 26.56
N ALA A 272 72.62 43.76 27.23
CA ALA A 272 72.58 42.41 26.71
C ALA A 272 71.13 41.91 26.50
N GLU A 273 70.23 42.20 27.43
CA GLU A 273 68.81 41.86 27.31
C GLU A 273 68.16 42.63 26.15
N THR A 274 68.41 43.94 26.03
CA THR A 274 67.89 44.74 24.93
C THR A 274 68.34 44.18 23.57
N LYS A 275 69.62 43.81 23.44
CA LYS A 275 70.16 43.16 22.23
C LYS A 275 69.46 41.83 21.90
N ALA A 276 69.09 41.06 22.92
CA ALA A 276 68.38 39.79 22.73
C ALA A 276 66.97 39.99 22.16
N TRP A 277 66.30 41.09 22.53
CA TRP A 277 64.95 41.41 22.06
C TRP A 277 64.93 42.11 20.70
N VAL A 278 65.74 43.15 20.52
CA VAL A 278 65.65 44.03 19.34
C VAL A 278 66.78 43.86 18.33
N GLY A 279 67.80 43.06 18.65
CA GLY A 279 68.99 42.86 17.82
C GLY A 279 70.12 43.85 18.13
N GLU A 280 71.33 43.48 17.71
CA GLU A 280 72.56 44.24 18.01
C GLU A 280 72.54 45.66 17.43
N ASP A 281 72.17 45.81 16.15
CA ASP A 281 72.22 47.10 15.46
C ASP A 281 71.22 48.12 16.03
N LEU A 282 69.99 47.67 16.31
CA LEU A 282 68.96 48.54 16.88
C LEU A 282 69.25 48.87 18.34
N ALA A 283 69.78 47.92 19.11
CA ALA A 283 70.24 48.18 20.48
C ALA A 283 71.41 49.17 20.51
N GLN A 284 72.36 49.10 19.55
CA GLN A 284 73.42 50.10 19.43
C GLN A 284 72.85 51.47 19.07
N ALA A 285 71.91 51.55 18.12
CA ALA A 285 71.27 52.82 17.74
C ALA A 285 70.56 53.49 18.92
N LEU A 286 69.94 52.71 19.81
CA LEU A 286 69.34 53.21 21.06
C LEU A 286 70.36 53.75 22.08
N LEU A 287 71.64 53.36 21.97
CA LEU A 287 72.72 53.78 22.85
C LEU A 287 73.48 55.02 22.33
N VAL A 288 73.30 55.39 21.05
CA VAL A 288 73.99 56.51 20.43
C VAL A 288 73.31 57.83 20.83
N HIS A 289 74.04 58.61 21.63
CA HIS A 289 73.88 60.04 21.95
C HIS A 289 72.52 60.54 22.51
N VAL A 290 72.59 61.06 23.74
CA VAL A 290 71.47 61.66 24.50
C VAL A 290 71.05 63.04 23.95
N ASP A 291 71.90 63.71 23.18
CA ASP A 291 71.71 65.12 22.81
C ASP A 291 70.91 65.32 21.50
N GLU A 292 70.78 64.27 20.67
CA GLU A 292 70.02 64.29 19.41
C GLU A 292 69.25 62.97 19.27
N PHE A 293 68.28 62.79 20.16
CA PHE A 293 67.51 61.56 20.26
C PHE A 293 66.44 61.49 19.17
N ASP A 294 66.51 60.47 18.32
CA ASP A 294 65.52 60.23 17.27
C ASP A 294 64.38 59.32 17.81
N PRO A 295 63.15 59.84 18.01
CA PRO A 295 62.03 59.05 18.52
C PRO A 295 61.64 57.88 17.60
N THR A 296 62.01 57.93 16.31
CA THR A 296 61.72 56.84 15.37
C THR A 296 62.50 55.56 15.70
N VAL A 297 63.69 55.67 16.29
CA VAL A 297 64.51 54.51 16.70
C VAL A 297 63.85 53.78 17.87
N VAL A 298 63.27 54.51 18.83
CA VAL A 298 62.51 53.93 19.94
C VAL A 298 61.20 53.33 19.47
N GLN A 299 60.49 54.02 18.59
CA GLN A 299 59.29 53.48 17.98
C GLN A 299 59.59 52.15 17.27
N LEU A 300 60.68 52.06 16.51
CA LEU A 300 61.08 50.83 15.82
C LEU A 300 61.41 49.70 16.81
N ALA A 301 62.14 50.01 17.89
CA ALA A 301 62.45 49.04 18.94
C ALA A 301 61.19 48.51 19.63
N LEU A 302 60.23 49.39 19.93
CA LEU A 302 58.93 49.02 20.50
C LEU A 302 58.11 48.15 19.54
N GLN A 303 58.13 48.42 18.23
CA GLN A 303 57.49 47.55 17.24
C GLN A 303 58.06 46.13 17.27
N VAL A 304 59.40 46.01 17.31
CA VAL A 304 60.05 44.68 17.36
C VAL A 304 59.62 43.91 18.62
N CYS A 305 59.61 44.57 19.78
CA CYS A 305 59.14 43.97 21.03
C CYS A 305 57.66 43.54 20.93
N LEU A 306 56.78 44.41 20.43
CA LEU A 306 55.35 44.11 20.28
C LEU A 306 55.10 42.95 19.30
N VAL A 307 55.81 42.90 18.16
CA VAL A 307 55.75 41.76 17.23
C VAL A 307 56.16 40.47 17.94
N HIS A 308 57.23 40.51 18.74
CA HIS A 308 57.70 39.33 19.47
C HIS A 308 56.67 38.84 20.49
N ILE A 309 56.02 39.76 21.21
CA ILE A 309 54.94 39.45 22.16
C ILE A 309 53.73 38.89 21.41
N CYS A 310 53.29 39.51 20.31
CA CYS A 310 52.18 39.02 19.50
C CYS A 310 52.47 37.62 18.93
N LYS A 311 53.69 37.37 18.46
CA LYS A 311 54.14 36.04 18.02
C LYS A 311 54.04 35.03 19.16
N TRP A 312 54.60 35.35 20.32
CA TRP A 312 54.55 34.46 21.49
C TRP A 312 53.11 34.14 21.88
N ILE A 313 52.24 35.16 21.93
CA ILE A 313 50.81 34.95 22.15
C ILE A 313 50.28 33.99 21.08
N ILE A 314 50.39 34.27 19.80
CA ILE A 314 49.86 33.39 18.73
C ILE A 314 50.36 31.95 18.87
N GLU A 315 51.66 31.76 19.14
CA GLU A 315 52.24 30.42 19.34
C GLU A 315 51.64 29.67 20.53
N THR A 316 51.25 30.36 21.61
CA THR A 316 50.55 29.73 22.74
C THR A 316 49.14 29.21 22.40
N TRP A 317 48.52 29.71 21.32
CA TRP A 317 47.21 29.25 20.85
C TRP A 317 47.32 28.19 19.75
N THR A 318 48.51 27.98 19.16
CA THR A 318 48.73 26.94 18.16
C THR A 318 49.01 25.59 18.82
N PHE A 319 48.00 24.73 18.90
CA PHE A 319 48.09 23.39 19.49
C PHE A 319 48.91 22.39 18.66
N THR A 320 49.44 22.79 17.51
CA THR A 320 50.07 21.91 16.51
C THR A 320 51.37 21.26 16.97
N ASN A 321 52.00 21.74 18.04
CA ASN A 321 53.26 21.19 18.55
C ASN A 321 53.20 20.67 19.99
N ASP A 322 52.02 20.65 20.63
CA ASP A 322 51.92 20.12 22.00
C ASP A 322 51.59 18.62 21.98
N ALA A 323 52.61 17.80 22.24
CA ALA A 323 52.47 16.36 22.38
C ALA A 323 51.45 15.95 23.46
N ALA A 324 51.13 16.83 24.42
CA ALA A 324 50.06 16.60 25.39
C ALA A 324 48.67 16.69 24.73
N PHE A 325 48.44 17.65 23.84
CA PHE A 325 47.19 17.79 23.11
C PHE A 325 46.97 16.67 22.12
N GLU A 326 48.01 16.24 21.39
CA GLU A 326 47.92 15.07 20.49
C GLU A 326 47.51 13.82 21.27
N LYS A 327 48.08 13.59 22.46
CA LYS A 327 47.70 12.47 23.33
C LYS A 327 46.24 12.56 23.79
N ILE A 328 45.74 13.76 24.10
CA ILE A 328 44.34 13.96 24.48
C ILE A 328 43.42 13.69 23.29
N TYR A 329 43.77 14.22 22.11
CA TYR A 329 43.01 14.04 20.88
C TYR A 329 42.88 12.56 20.50
N GLN A 330 44.00 11.83 20.51
CA GLN A 330 44.04 10.38 20.29
C GLN A 330 43.21 9.60 21.33
N LYS A 331 43.19 10.05 22.59
CA LYS A 331 42.43 9.40 23.67
C LYS A 331 40.91 9.63 23.54
N ILE A 332 40.48 10.77 23.01
CA ILE A 332 39.08 11.04 22.70
C ILE A 332 38.64 10.17 21.52
N TYR A 333 39.43 10.14 20.44
CA TYR A 333 39.11 9.35 19.24
C TYR A 333 39.01 7.84 19.54
N ARG A 334 39.88 7.30 20.40
CA ARG A 334 39.83 5.88 20.80
C ARG A 334 38.65 5.49 21.70
N LYS A 335 37.92 6.45 22.28
CA LYS A 335 36.75 6.17 23.14
C LYS A 335 35.42 6.27 22.40
N GLY A 336 35.43 6.66 21.13
CA GLY A 336 34.24 6.79 20.29
C GLY A 336 33.90 5.54 19.45
N GLU A 337 34.73 4.49 19.50
CA GLU A 337 34.43 3.14 18.96
C GLU A 337 33.93 2.21 20.08
#